data_AF-I5B089-F1
#
_entry.id   AF-I5B089-F1
#
_cell.length_a   1.000
_cell.length_b   1.000
_cell.length_c   1.000
_cell.angle_alpha   90.00
_cell.angle_beta   90.00
_cell.angle_gamma   90.00
#
_symmetry.space_group_name_H-M   'P 1'
#
loop_
_entity.id
_entity.type
_entity.pdbx_description
1 polymer ?
#
loop_
_entity_poly.entity_id
_entity_poly.type
_entity_poly.pdbx_seq_one_letter_code
_entity_poly.pdbx_strand_id
1 'polypeptide(L)'
;MKYLNCTVLTVLSYLLLALPENLYALQFHSSSEGIITHQIGHMFFLFSMVVLMFIISGKGLTVYKGWRLIQLSSFFFILWNGCAIAGHFLDNQIYAVSVEGLANGYANIRTQNNSDLLGWVYYGLKLDHLLCVPAMFLMYKGLSCLVDEQKAGQGQNP
;
A
#
# COMPACT_ATOMS: atom_id res chain seq x y z
N MET A 1 -38.04 -0.18 0.00
CA MET A 1 -36.59 -0.31 -0.22
C MET A 1 -35.86 0.48 0.85
N LYS A 2 -35.76 -0.07 2.06
CA LYS A 2 -35.05 0.54 3.18
C LYS A 2 -33.75 -0.24 3.39
N TYR A 3 -32.66 0.50 3.59
CA TYR A 3 -31.32 0.02 3.99
C TYR A 3 -30.44 -0.58 2.88
N LEU A 4 -30.11 0.23 1.87
CA LEU A 4 -28.82 0.05 1.22
C LEU A 4 -27.76 0.68 2.14
N ASN A 5 -27.21 -0.14 3.05
CA ASN A 5 -26.22 0.30 4.03
C ASN A 5 -24.98 0.85 3.32
N CYS A 6 -24.44 2.00 3.77
CA CYS A 6 -23.21 2.58 3.23
C CYS A 6 -22.08 1.55 3.14
N THR A 7 -21.97 0.66 4.14
CA THR A 7 -21.00 -0.45 4.14
C THR A 7 -21.18 -1.40 2.96
N VAL A 8 -22.41 -1.75 2.60
CA VAL A 8 -22.70 -2.63 1.45
C VAL A 8 -22.34 -1.94 0.14
N LEU A 9 -22.66 -0.65 0.00
CA LEU A 9 -22.24 0.18 -1.13
C LEU A 9 -20.72 0.28 -1.23
N THR A 10 -20.03 0.43 -0.10
CA THR A 10 -18.56 0.53 -0.07
C THR A 10 -17.92 -0.80 -0.49
N VAL A 11 -18.43 -1.92 0.02
CA VAL A 11 -17.98 -3.27 -0.35
C VAL A 11 -18.25 -3.55 -1.83
N LEU A 12 -19.42 -3.17 -2.34
CA LEU A 12 -19.74 -3.29 -3.77
C LEU A 12 -18.85 -2.41 -4.65
N SER A 13 -18.52 -1.18 -4.22
CA SER A 13 -17.57 -0.34 -4.97
C SER A 13 -16.17 -0.92 -4.97
N TYR A 14 -15.71 -1.52 -3.86
CA TYR A 14 -14.42 -2.22 -3.83
C TYR A 14 -14.42 -3.46 -4.73
N LEU A 15 -15.52 -4.22 -4.78
CA LEU A 15 -15.69 -5.36 -5.67
C LEU A 15 -15.72 -4.95 -7.15
N LEU A 16 -16.37 -3.84 -7.49
CA LEU A 16 -16.39 -3.32 -8.86
C LEU A 16 -15.01 -2.83 -9.31
N LEU A 17 -14.28 -2.14 -8.44
CA LEU A 17 -12.91 -1.69 -8.70
C LEU A 17 -11.89 -2.84 -8.74
N ALA A 18 -12.24 -4.01 -8.23
CA ALA A 18 -11.41 -5.21 -8.30
C ALA A 18 -11.60 -5.99 -9.62
N LEU A 19 -12.52 -5.56 -10.50
CA LEU A 19 -12.64 -6.15 -11.83
C LEU A 19 -11.40 -5.79 -12.67
N PRO A 20 -10.74 -6.77 -13.30
CA PRO A 20 -9.53 -6.50 -14.08
C PRO A 20 -9.90 -5.76 -15.38
N GLU A 21 -9.64 -4.46 -15.42
CA GLU A 21 -9.58 -3.68 -16.66
C GLU A 21 -8.13 -3.65 -17.21
N ASN A 22 -7.96 -3.11 -18.42
CA ASN A 22 -6.66 -3.04 -19.10
C ASN A 22 -5.58 -2.43 -18.20
N LEU A 23 -4.42 -3.10 -18.08
CA LEU A 23 -3.32 -2.67 -17.22
C LEU A 23 -2.52 -1.53 -17.87
N TYR A 24 -3.12 -0.33 -17.95
CA TYR A 24 -2.40 0.88 -18.36
C TYR A 24 -1.48 1.44 -17.26
N ALA A 25 -1.61 0.94 -16.02
CA ALA A 25 -0.84 1.42 -14.87
C ALA A 25 0.50 0.68 -14.65
N LEU A 26 0.84 -0.32 -15.48
CA LEU A 26 2.14 -0.99 -15.40
C LEU A 26 3.24 -0.12 -16.03
N GLN A 27 4.06 0.49 -15.18
CA GLN A 27 5.27 1.20 -15.62
C GLN A 27 6.43 0.21 -15.75
N PHE A 28 6.76 -0.18 -16.99
CA PHE A 28 7.97 -0.94 -17.28
C PHE A 28 9.20 -0.04 -17.14
N HIS A 29 10.20 -0.45 -16.37
CA HIS A 29 11.44 0.30 -16.17
C HIS A 29 12.54 -0.32 -17.03
N SER A 30 13.21 0.49 -17.84
CA SER A 30 14.23 0.05 -18.81
C SER A 30 15.68 0.17 -18.30
N SER A 31 15.91 0.74 -17.12
CA SER A 31 17.25 1.02 -16.58
C SER A 31 17.41 0.63 -15.11
N SER A 32 18.60 0.14 -14.74
CA SER A 32 18.86 -0.45 -13.40
C SER A 32 18.96 0.58 -12.27
N GLU A 33 19.41 1.80 -12.56
CA GLU A 33 19.61 2.84 -11.54
C GLU A 33 18.29 3.24 -10.87
N GLY A 34 17.23 3.42 -11.67
CA GLY A 34 15.91 3.73 -11.15
C GLY A 34 15.36 2.64 -10.24
N ILE A 35 15.62 1.37 -10.57
CA ILE A 35 15.16 0.22 -9.76
C ILE A 35 15.87 0.20 -8.40
N ILE A 36 17.18 0.44 -8.37
CA ILE A 36 17.95 0.45 -7.11
C ILE A 36 17.50 1.61 -6.22
N THR A 37 17.42 2.83 -6.75
CA THR A 37 16.96 4.00 -5.96
C THR A 37 15.54 3.80 -5.46
N HIS A 38 14.65 3.24 -6.27
CA HIS A 38 13.28 2.94 -5.89
C HIS A 38 13.20 1.91 -4.76
N GLN A 39 13.94 0.81 -4.84
CA GLN A 39 14.01 -0.20 -3.78
C GLN A 39 14.58 0.36 -2.46
N ILE A 40 15.61 1.20 -2.53
CA ILE A 40 16.17 1.88 -1.35
C ILE A 40 15.12 2.82 -0.74
N GLY A 41 14.34 3.52 -1.57
CA GLY A 41 13.20 4.33 -1.13
C GLY A 41 12.19 3.51 -0.32
N HIS A 42 11.80 2.33 -0.81
CA HIS A 42 10.92 1.43 -0.08
C HIS A 42 11.50 0.95 1.25
N MET A 43 12.79 0.57 1.27
CA MET A 43 13.47 0.14 2.50
C MET A 43 13.50 1.26 3.55
N PHE A 44 13.87 2.47 3.15
CA PHE A 44 13.93 3.63 4.04
C PHE A 44 12.54 4.00 4.57
N PHE A 45 11.53 3.98 3.70
CA PHE A 45 10.16 4.30 4.09
C PHE A 45 9.58 3.23 5.04
N LEU A 46 9.83 1.94 4.76
CA LEU A 46 9.47 0.84 5.66
C LEU A 46 10.06 1.06 7.05
N PHE A 47 11.37 1.31 7.13
CA PHE A 47 12.05 1.54 8.40
C PHE A 47 11.47 2.76 9.14
N SER A 48 11.22 3.84 8.42
CA SER A 48 10.60 5.06 8.97
C SER A 48 9.22 4.78 9.57
N MET A 49 8.39 3.94 8.92
CA MET A 49 7.08 3.56 9.44
C MET A 49 7.16 2.66 10.66
N VAL A 50 8.13 1.75 10.71
CA VAL A 50 8.42 0.92 11.90
C VAL A 50 8.81 1.82 13.08
N VAL A 51 9.74 2.75 12.88
CA VAL A 51 10.16 3.71 13.90
C VAL A 51 8.99 4.58 14.38
N LEU A 52 8.19 5.11 13.45
CA LEU A 52 7.00 5.89 13.78
C LEU A 52 6.00 5.08 14.63
N MET A 53 5.75 3.82 14.26
CA MET A 53 4.90 2.94 15.03
C MET A 53 5.43 2.69 16.44
N PHE A 54 6.73 2.46 16.60
CA PHE A 54 7.37 2.31 17.91
C PHE A 54 7.27 3.58 18.76
N ILE A 55 7.47 4.77 18.16
CA ILE A 55 7.33 6.05 18.86
C ILE A 55 5.90 6.24 19.37
N ILE A 56 4.89 5.96 18.52
CA ILE A 56 3.47 6.08 18.90
C ILE A 56 3.12 5.14 20.06
N SER A 57 3.57 3.88 19.99
CA SER A 57 3.36 2.90 21.06
C SER A 57 4.09 3.29 22.34
N GLY A 58 5.38 3.61 22.25
CA GLY A 58 6.23 3.90 23.40
C GLY A 58 5.83 5.16 24.16
N LYS A 59 5.25 6.15 23.46
CA LYS A 59 4.71 7.37 24.06
C LYS A 59 3.23 7.26 24.46
N GLY A 60 2.58 6.11 24.26
CA GLY A 60 1.16 5.93 24.59
C GLY A 60 0.22 6.85 23.81
N LEU A 61 0.62 7.30 22.61
CA LEU A 61 -0.14 8.30 21.85
C LEU A 61 -1.45 7.74 21.26
N THR A 62 -1.62 6.42 21.24
CA THR A 62 -2.81 5.71 20.72
C THR A 62 -4.11 6.03 21.46
N VAL A 63 -4.01 6.63 22.65
CA VAL A 63 -5.14 7.21 23.39
C VAL A 63 -5.88 8.21 22.50
N TYR A 64 -5.15 9.06 21.77
CA TYR A 64 -5.71 10.02 20.83
C TYR A 64 -6.09 9.36 19.51
N LYS A 65 -7.26 9.71 18.98
CA LYS A 65 -7.83 9.08 17.79
C LYS A 65 -6.95 9.29 16.56
N GLY A 66 -6.41 10.50 16.36
CA GLY A 66 -5.54 10.81 15.23
C GLY A 66 -4.29 9.94 15.19
N TRP A 67 -3.60 9.80 16.32
CA TRP A 67 -2.41 8.96 16.45
C TRP A 67 -2.67 7.47 16.24
N ARG A 68 -3.85 6.98 16.66
CA ARG A 68 -4.26 5.59 16.39
C ARG A 68 -4.45 5.30 14.91
N LEU A 69 -5.04 6.24 14.17
CA LEU A 69 -5.19 6.15 12.71
C LEU A 69 -3.83 6.19 12.00
N ILE A 70 -2.92 7.07 12.44
CA ILE A 70 -1.55 7.14 11.93
C ILE A 70 -0.81 5.83 12.19
N GLN A 71 -0.96 5.23 13.38
CA GLN A 71 -0.33 3.95 13.68
C GLN A 71 -0.84 2.82 12.77
N LEU A 72 -2.15 2.75 12.55
CA LEU A 72 -2.74 1.77 11.64
C LEU A 72 -2.27 2.02 10.20
N SER A 73 -2.19 3.28 9.77
CA SER A 73 -1.61 3.65 8.47
C SER A 73 -0.16 3.17 8.34
N SER A 74 0.69 3.40 9.35
CA SER A 74 2.07 2.93 9.37
C SER A 74 2.15 1.41 9.20
N PHE A 75 1.24 0.65 9.82
CA PHE A 75 1.17 -0.80 9.64
C PHE A 75 0.91 -1.19 8.18
N PHE A 76 -0.09 -0.58 7.53
CA PHE A 76 -0.36 -0.85 6.12
C PHE A 76 0.79 -0.44 5.21
N PHE A 77 1.47 0.70 5.49
CA PHE A 77 2.66 1.09 4.73
C PHE A 77 3.82 0.11 4.92
N ILE A 78 4.03 -0.46 6.11
CA ILE A 78 5.06 -1.50 6.33
C ILE A 78 4.76 -2.72 5.44
N LEU A 79 3.52 -3.20 5.45
CA LEU A 79 3.11 -4.33 4.61
C LEU A 79 3.29 -4.00 3.12
N TRP A 80 2.84 -2.83 2.69
CA TRP A 80 2.96 -2.38 1.30
C TRP A 80 4.42 -2.33 0.83
N ASN A 81 5.31 -1.72 1.62
CA ASN A 81 6.73 -1.67 1.27
C ASN A 81 7.35 -3.08 1.25
N GLY A 82 6.95 -3.96 2.17
CA GLY A 82 7.38 -5.36 2.16
C GLY A 82 6.95 -6.09 0.88
N CYS A 83 5.70 -5.90 0.45
CA CYS A 83 5.19 -6.45 -0.80
C CYS A 83 5.95 -5.91 -2.02
N ALA A 84 6.21 -4.60 -2.08
CA ALA A 84 6.94 -3.98 -3.17
C ALA A 84 8.39 -4.50 -3.26
N ILE A 85 9.10 -4.57 -2.13
CA ILE A 85 10.46 -5.12 -2.06
C ILE A 85 10.46 -6.58 -2.52
N ALA A 86 9.53 -7.41 -2.04
CA ALA A 86 9.44 -8.81 -2.44
C ALA A 86 9.13 -8.95 -3.94
N GLY A 87 8.19 -8.16 -4.48
CA GLY A 87 7.85 -8.16 -5.89
C GLY A 87 9.05 -7.81 -6.76
N HIS A 88 9.81 -6.78 -6.40
CA HIS A 88 11.02 -6.41 -7.12
C HIS A 88 12.15 -7.43 -6.95
N PHE A 89 12.27 -8.08 -5.80
CA PHE A 89 13.27 -9.13 -5.59
C PHE A 89 13.03 -10.30 -6.56
N LEU A 90 11.77 -10.76 -6.66
CA LEU A 90 11.38 -11.87 -7.54
C LEU A 90 11.57 -11.54 -9.03
N ASP A 91 11.22 -10.31 -9.44
CA ASP A 91 11.23 -9.87 -10.85
C ASP A 91 12.62 -9.43 -11.33
N ASN A 92 13.28 -8.56 -10.56
CA ASN A 92 14.43 -7.77 -11.06
C ASN A 92 15.79 -8.26 -10.54
N GLN A 93 15.83 -9.06 -9.47
CA GLN A 93 17.08 -9.47 -8.83
C GLN A 93 17.40 -10.94 -9.04
N ILE A 94 16.44 -11.81 -8.72
CA ILE A 94 16.62 -13.26 -8.89
C ILE A 94 15.99 -13.81 -10.17
N TYR A 95 15.21 -12.99 -10.89
CA TYR A 95 14.51 -13.36 -12.13
C TYR A 95 13.71 -14.66 -11.98
N ALA A 96 13.14 -14.90 -10.80
CA ALA A 96 12.29 -16.05 -10.53
C ALA A 96 10.91 -15.90 -11.20
N VAL A 97 10.53 -14.64 -11.49
CA VAL A 97 9.38 -14.29 -12.28
C VAL A 97 9.83 -13.28 -13.34
N SER A 98 9.28 -13.35 -14.54
CA SER A 98 9.41 -12.32 -15.57
C SER A 98 8.03 -11.90 -16.06
N VAL A 99 7.86 -10.61 -16.27
CA VAL A 99 6.63 -10.04 -16.82
C VAL A 99 6.86 -9.60 -18.26
N GLU A 100 6.21 -10.29 -19.19
CA GLU A 100 6.22 -9.94 -20.61
C GLU A 100 4.97 -9.13 -20.94
N GLY A 101 5.16 -7.91 -21.45
CA GLY A 101 4.06 -7.11 -21.99
C GLY A 101 3.51 -7.78 -23.26
N LEU A 102 2.21 -8.05 -23.26
CA LEU A 102 1.48 -8.53 -24.44
C LEU A 102 0.85 -7.34 -25.19
N ALA A 103 0.54 -7.54 -26.47
CA ALA A 103 -0.32 -6.60 -27.19
C ALA A 103 -1.67 -6.44 -26.44
N ASN A 104 -2.24 -5.23 -26.49
CA ASN A 104 -3.53 -4.86 -25.89
C ASN A 104 -3.55 -4.64 -24.36
N GLY A 105 -2.41 -4.34 -23.72
CA GLY A 105 -2.39 -3.97 -22.30
C GLY A 105 -2.54 -5.14 -21.33
N TYR A 106 -2.33 -6.36 -21.83
CA TYR A 106 -2.18 -7.55 -21.00
C TYR A 106 -0.71 -7.78 -20.66
N ALA A 107 -0.46 -8.43 -19.54
CA ALA A 107 0.87 -8.84 -19.12
C ALA A 107 0.85 -10.34 -18.83
N ASN A 108 1.85 -11.07 -19.35
CA ASN A 108 2.03 -12.48 -19.05
C ASN A 108 3.07 -12.62 -17.92
N ILE A 109 2.69 -13.36 -16.86
CA ILE A 109 3.59 -13.68 -15.76
C ILE A 109 4.20 -15.04 -16.05
N ARG A 110 5.50 -15.08 -16.34
CA ARG A 110 6.25 -16.32 -16.50
C ARG A 110 7.05 -16.60 -15.23
N THR A 111 6.89 -17.78 -14.67
CA THR A 111 7.61 -18.23 -13.48
C THR A 111 8.71 -19.20 -13.87
N GLN A 112 9.85 -19.13 -13.18
CA GLN A 112 10.88 -20.16 -13.28
C GLN A 112 10.30 -21.51 -12.85
N ASN A 113 10.62 -22.58 -13.60
CA ASN A 113 10.10 -23.95 -13.40
C ASN A 113 8.57 -24.13 -13.55
N ASN A 114 7.85 -23.18 -14.16
CA ASN A 114 6.39 -23.25 -14.35
C ASN A 114 5.63 -23.48 -13.02
N SER A 115 6.07 -22.82 -11.94
CA SER A 115 5.43 -22.90 -10.63
C SER A 115 4.19 -22.00 -10.55
N ASP A 116 3.00 -22.60 -10.64
CA ASP A 116 1.73 -21.88 -10.52
C ASP A 116 1.58 -21.12 -9.20
N LEU A 117 2.07 -21.70 -8.09
CA LEU A 117 2.04 -21.06 -6.78
C LEU A 117 2.84 -19.76 -6.77
N LEU A 118 4.02 -19.75 -7.38
CA LEU A 118 4.86 -18.56 -7.47
C LEU A 118 4.17 -17.47 -8.29
N GLY A 119 3.48 -17.86 -9.36
CA GLY A 119 2.69 -16.96 -10.20
C GLY A 119 1.58 -16.27 -9.41
N TRP A 120 0.81 -17.02 -8.63
CA TRP A 120 -0.24 -16.47 -7.77
C TRP A 120 0.30 -15.56 -6.66
N VAL A 121 1.41 -15.95 -6.02
CA VAL A 121 2.08 -15.11 -5.01
C VAL A 121 2.53 -13.80 -5.65
N TYR A 122 3.20 -13.85 -6.80
CA TYR A 122 3.66 -12.66 -7.52
C TYR A 122 2.51 -11.76 -7.98
N TYR A 123 1.42 -12.36 -8.47
CA TYR A 123 0.20 -11.64 -8.82
C TYR A 123 -0.36 -10.90 -7.58
N GLY A 124 -0.44 -11.57 -6.43
CA GLY A 124 -0.85 -10.95 -5.17
C GLY A 124 0.06 -9.78 -4.74
N LEU A 125 1.37 -9.91 -4.93
CA LEU A 125 2.34 -8.83 -4.66
C LEU A 125 2.14 -7.61 -5.56
N LYS A 126 1.60 -7.78 -6.77
CA LYS A 126 1.23 -6.66 -7.68
C LYS A 126 -0.10 -5.98 -7.32
N LEU A 127 -0.90 -6.56 -6.42
CA LEU A 127 -2.10 -5.93 -5.86
C LEU A 127 -1.78 -5.03 -4.66
N ASP A 128 -0.58 -4.48 -4.63
CA ASP A 128 -0.03 -3.65 -3.56
C ASP A 128 -0.87 -2.39 -3.26
N HIS A 129 -1.64 -1.91 -4.24
CA HIS A 129 -2.58 -0.80 -4.10
C HIS A 129 -3.65 -1.06 -3.02
N LEU A 130 -4.03 -2.33 -2.79
CA LEU A 130 -4.95 -2.72 -1.71
C LEU A 130 -4.39 -2.40 -0.32
N LEU A 131 -3.07 -2.22 -0.18
CA LEU A 131 -2.41 -1.80 1.05
C LEU A 131 -2.12 -0.29 1.04
N CYS A 132 -1.59 0.23 -0.08
CA CYS A 132 -1.18 1.63 -0.19
C CYS A 132 -2.35 2.63 -0.06
N VAL A 133 -3.46 2.37 -0.76
CA VAL A 133 -4.60 3.30 -0.78
C VAL A 133 -5.26 3.44 0.60
N PRO A 134 -5.58 2.34 1.32
CA PRO A 134 -6.05 2.45 2.70
C PRO A 134 -5.04 3.13 3.62
N ALA A 135 -3.74 2.86 3.47
CA ALA A 135 -2.69 3.50 4.26
C ALA A 135 -2.72 5.02 4.11
N MET A 136 -2.76 5.53 2.88
CA MET A 136 -2.84 6.97 2.60
C MET A 136 -4.11 7.60 3.18
N PHE A 137 -5.26 6.94 3.01
CA PHE A 137 -6.53 7.43 3.55
C PHE A 137 -6.50 7.52 5.08
N LEU A 138 -5.98 6.50 5.75
CA LEU A 138 -5.83 6.48 7.22
C LEU A 138 -4.84 7.55 7.70
N MET A 139 -3.73 7.75 6.98
CA MET A 139 -2.76 8.80 7.29
C MET A 139 -3.41 10.18 7.22
N TYR A 140 -4.11 10.45 6.11
CA TYR A 140 -4.83 11.71 5.91
C TYR A 140 -5.85 11.96 7.02
N LYS A 141 -6.72 10.97 7.32
CA LYS A 141 -7.71 11.08 8.40
C LYS A 141 -7.07 11.26 9.77
N GLY A 142 -5.97 10.56 10.04
CA GLY A 142 -5.22 10.68 11.28
C GLY A 142 -4.65 12.10 11.48
N LEU A 143 -4.00 12.63 10.46
CA LEU A 143 -3.47 14.00 10.46
C LEU A 143 -4.57 15.06 10.58
N SER A 144 -5.66 14.93 9.82
CA SER A 144 -6.80 15.86 9.93
C SER A 144 -7.37 15.88 11.35
N CYS A 145 -7.52 14.71 11.98
CA CYS A 145 -8.00 14.60 13.36
C CYS A 145 -7.11 15.37 14.34
N LEU A 146 -5.78 15.23 14.22
CA LEU A 146 -4.83 15.96 15.08
C LEU A 146 -4.88 17.47 14.86
N VAL A 147 -5.03 17.92 13.61
CA VAL A 147 -5.16 19.34 13.28
C VAL A 147 -6.46 19.92 13.85
N ASP A 148 -7.57 19.19 13.76
CA ASP A 148 -8.86 19.63 14.27
C ASP A 148 -8.86 19.69 15.82
N GLU A 149 -8.27 18.70 16.48
CA GLU A 149 -8.06 18.67 17.94
C GLU A 149 -7.22 19.88 18.40
N GLN A 150 -6.15 20.21 17.66
CA GLN A 150 -5.31 21.37 17.97
C GLN A 150 -6.06 22.70 17.82
N LYS A 151 -6.84 22.87 16.75
CA LYS A 151 -7.66 24.08 16.55
C LYS A 151 -8.71 24.25 17.65
N ALA A 152 -9.37 23.16 18.04
CA ALA A 152 -10.34 23.17 19.13
C ALA A 152 -9.71 23.55 20.47
N GLY A 153 -8.51 23.07 20.76
CA GLY A 153 -7.76 23.45 21.97
C GLY A 153 -7.29 24.91 21.98
N GLN A 154 -6.92 25.47 20.83
CA GLN A 154 -6.51 26.88 20.73
C GLN A 154 -7.69 27.86 20.86
N GLY A 155 -8.90 27.48 20.46
CA GLY A 155 -10.12 28.28 20.62
C GLY A 155 -10.71 28.31 22.03
N GLN A 156 -10.12 27.58 22.99
CA GLN A 156 -10.55 27.50 24.39
C GLN A 156 -9.66 28.27 25.37
N ASN A 157 -8.62 28.98 24.90
CA ASN A 157 -7.86 29.90 25.74
C ASN A 157 -8.62 31.23 25.88
N PRO A 158 -9.06 31.63 27.10
CA PRO A 158 -9.64 32.96 27.34
C PRO A 158 -8.62 34.09 27.16
#